data_AF-A0AAU4JRG7-F1
#
_entry.id   AF-A0AAU4JRG7-F1
#
_cell.length_a   1.000
_cell.length_b   1.000
_cell.length_c   1.000
_cell.angle_alpha   90.00
_cell.angle_beta   90.00
_cell.angle_gamma   90.00
#
_symmetry.space_group_name_H-M   'P 1'
#
loop_
_entity.id
_entity.type
_entity.pdbx_description
1 polymer ?
#
loop_
_entity_poly.entity_id
_entity_poly.type
_entity_poly.pdbx_seq_one_letter_code
_entity_poly.pdbx_strand_id
1 'polypeptide(L)'
;MLIEVFYDVLCPWCYIGKHRLQRVLADFPGRDEVQLRWRSYQLSPDEGRSPGPTAAEAMASWTSPDQLPGRLALIGRLGSDLRVNGRPPASRIPLR
;
A
#
# COMPACT_ATOMS: atom_id res chain seq x y z
N MET A 1 -16.27 -8.33 -13.89
CA MET A 1 -14.85 -8.12 -14.23
C MET A 1 -13.97 -8.49 -13.02
N LEU A 2 -12.88 -9.24 -13.20
CA LEU A 2 -11.94 -9.57 -12.11
C LEU A 2 -10.76 -8.58 -12.10
N ILE A 3 -10.45 -8.02 -10.94
CA ILE A 3 -9.23 -7.24 -10.67
C ILE A 3 -8.39 -8.02 -9.67
N GLU A 4 -7.19 -8.42 -10.08
CA GLU A 4 -6.21 -9.01 -9.17
C GLU A 4 -5.19 -7.96 -8.74
N VAL A 5 -4.99 -7.82 -7.44
CA VAL A 5 -4.05 -6.85 -6.86
C VAL A 5 -2.96 -7.58 -6.09
N PHE A 6 -1.73 -7.47 -6.59
CA PHE A 6 -0.55 -7.93 -5.88
C PHE A 6 -0.13 -6.88 -4.86
N TYR A 7 0.02 -7.32 -3.61
CA TYR A 7 0.22 -6.43 -2.48
C TYR A 7 1.32 -6.95 -1.55
N ASP A 8 2.28 -6.09 -1.26
CA ASP A 8 3.26 -6.28 -0.20
C ASP A 8 2.95 -5.30 0.96
N VAL A 9 3.03 -5.80 2.19
CA VAL A 9 2.80 -5.05 3.43
C VAL A 9 3.86 -3.99 3.72
N LEU A 10 5.10 -4.17 3.24
CA LEU A 10 6.18 -3.18 3.40
C LEU A 10 6.10 -2.06 2.36
N CYS A 11 5.33 -2.23 1.29
CA CYS A 11 5.27 -1.33 0.15
C CYS A 11 4.39 -0.09 0.45
N PRO A 12 4.97 1.12 0.62
CA PRO A 12 4.18 2.33 0.92
C PRO A 12 3.26 2.71 -0.25
N TRP A 13 3.68 2.43 -1.48
CA TRP A 13 2.88 2.66 -2.68
C TRP A 13 1.68 1.75 -2.78
N CYS A 14 1.82 0.50 -2.33
CA CYS A 14 0.75 -0.48 -2.33
C CYS A 14 -0.34 -0.05 -1.34
N TYR A 15 0.03 0.47 -0.17
CA TYR A 15 -0.91 1.10 0.77
C TYR A 15 -1.68 2.27 0.12
N ILE A 16 -0.96 3.21 -0.51
CA ILE A 16 -1.59 4.36 -1.20
C ILE A 16 -2.53 3.88 -2.31
N GLY A 17 -2.08 2.94 -3.14
CA GLY A 17 -2.84 2.37 -4.24
C GLY A 17 -4.11 1.66 -3.79
N LYS A 18 -4.03 0.84 -2.73
CA LYS A 18 -5.19 0.17 -2.12
C LYS A 18 -6.28 1.17 -1.75
N HIS A 19 -5.91 2.25 -1.07
CA HIS A 19 -6.91 3.22 -0.61
C HIS A 19 -7.48 4.08 -1.75
N ARG A 20 -6.66 4.42 -2.75
CA ARG A 20 -7.17 5.06 -3.97
C ARG A 20 -8.14 4.15 -4.72
N LEU A 21 -7.82 2.87 -4.88
CA LEU A 21 -8.70 1.88 -5.51
C LEU A 21 -10.01 1.76 -4.74
N GLN A 22 -9.95 1.62 -3.41
CA GLN A 22 -11.14 1.55 -2.57
C GLN A 22 -12.02 2.80 -2.69
N ARG A 23 -11.43 4.00 -2.73
CA ARG A 23 -12.16 5.25 -2.91
C ARG A 23 -12.87 5.31 -4.25
N VAL A 24 -12.18 4.95 -5.33
CA VAL A 24 -12.78 4.94 -6.68
C VAL A 24 -13.89 3.90 -6.78
N LEU A 25 -13.69 2.70 -6.24
CA LEU A 25 -14.71 1.64 -6.25
C LEU A 25 -15.95 1.98 -5.41
N ALA A 26 -15.82 2.84 -4.40
CA ALA A 26 -16.97 3.28 -3.61
C ALA A 26 -17.97 4.09 -4.46
N ASP A 27 -17.45 4.90 -5.39
CA ASP A 27 -18.23 5.80 -6.25
C ASP A 27 -18.47 5.23 -7.67
N PHE A 28 -17.91 4.06 -7.98
CA PHE A 28 -18.02 3.44 -9.30
C PHE A 28 -19.41 2.79 -9.50
N PRO A 29 -20.21 3.20 -10.50
CA PRO A 29 -21.56 2.67 -10.70
C PRO A 29 -21.62 1.14 -10.89
N GLY A 30 -20.61 0.56 -11.54
CA GLY A 30 -20.52 -0.88 -11.79
C GLY A 30 -19.80 -1.69 -10.69
N ARG A 31 -19.64 -1.15 -9.48
CA ARG A 31 -18.83 -1.79 -8.42
C ARG A 31 -19.26 -3.22 -8.09
N ASP A 32 -20.55 -3.52 -8.18
CA ASP A 32 -21.10 -4.83 -7.81
C ASP A 32 -20.75 -5.91 -8.85
N GLU A 33 -20.33 -5.50 -10.05
CA GLU A 33 -19.82 -6.39 -11.10
C GLU A 33 -18.30 -6.61 -11.00
N VAL A 34 -17.62 -5.89 -10.10
CA VAL A 34 -16.17 -6.00 -9.89
C VAL A 34 -15.89 -7.04 -8.81
N GLN A 35 -15.15 -8.08 -9.19
CA GLN A 35 -14.55 -9.01 -8.24
C GLN A 35 -13.13 -8.54 -7.95
N LEU A 36 -12.83 -8.23 -6.69
CA LEU A 36 -11.49 -7.83 -6.25
C LEU A 36 -10.81 -9.00 -5.55
N ARG A 37 -9.65 -9.41 -6.05
CA ARG A 37 -8.85 -10.49 -5.46
C ARG A 37 -7.47 -9.99 -5.08
N TRP A 38 -7.10 -10.17 -3.82
CA TRP A 38 -5.78 -9.82 -3.31
C TRP A 38 -4.81 -10.99 -3.45
N ARG A 39 -3.60 -10.72 -3.91
CA ARG A 39 -2.50 -11.67 -4.04
C ARG A 39 -1.33 -11.17 -3.22
N SER A 40 -0.71 -12.06 -2.45
CA SER A 40 0.53 -11.75 -1.75
C SER A 40 1.65 -11.47 -2.76
N TYR A 41 2.50 -10.50 -2.44
CA TYR A 41 3.74 -10.22 -3.15
C TYR A 41 4.84 -9.96 -2.11
N GLN A 42 6.07 -10.33 -2.44
CA GLN A 42 7.26 -10.04 -1.64
C GLN A 42 8.22 -9.23 -2.50
N LEU A 43 8.49 -7.99 -2.11
CA LEU A 43 9.51 -7.12 -2.69
C LEU A 43 10.91 -7.69 -2.45
N SER A 44 11.08 -8.39 -1.33
CA SER A 44 12.34 -9.01 -0.91
C SER A 44 12.08 -10.48 -0.54
N PRO A 45 11.87 -11.37 -1.53
CA PRO A 45 11.51 -12.77 -1.29
C PRO A 45 12.60 -13.59 -0.59
N ASP A 46 13.86 -13.14 -0.69
CA ASP A 46 15.03 -13.79 -0.10
C ASP A 46 15.29 -13.35 1.36
N GLU A 47 14.48 -12.44 1.92
CA GLU A 47 14.57 -12.09 3.34
C GLU A 47 14.23 -13.32 4.20
N GLY A 48 15.16 -13.66 5.10
CA GLY A 48 15.01 -14.79 6.01
C GLY A 48 13.89 -14.59 7.03
N ARG A 49 13.59 -15.64 7.81
CA ARG A 49 12.53 -15.62 8.84
C ARG A 49 12.99 -15.04 10.18
N SER A 50 14.28 -14.71 10.31
CA SER A 50 14.82 -14.07 11.50
C SER A 50 14.44 -12.59 11.51
N PRO A 51 14.16 -12.00 12.68
CA PRO A 51 13.93 -10.56 12.78
C PRO A 51 15.09 -9.77 12.15
N GLY A 52 14.74 -8.91 11.20
CA GLY A 52 15.67 -8.04 10.47
C GLY A 52 15.58 -6.58 10.93
N PRO A 53 16.06 -5.64 10.09
CA PRO A 53 15.82 -4.22 10.30
C PRO A 53 14.32 -3.91 10.38
N THR A 54 13.97 -2.79 11.00
CA THR A 54 12.59 -2.28 10.97
C THR A 54 12.15 -1.98 9.54
N ALA A 55 10.83 -1.96 9.30
CA ALA A 55 10.29 -1.59 7.99
C ALA A 55 10.83 -0.24 7.48
N ALA A 56 11.01 0.74 8.38
CA ALA A 56 11.55 2.05 8.02
C ALA A 56 13.01 1.97 7.57
N GLU A 57 13.84 1.20 8.27
CA GLU A 57 15.25 0.99 7.93
C GLU A 57 15.39 0.22 6.61
N ALA A 58 14.60 -0.85 6.41
CA ALA A 58 14.58 -1.60 5.15
C ALA A 58 14.15 -0.73 3.96
N MET A 59 13.06 0.05 4.10
CA MET A 59 12.62 0.96 3.04
C MET A 59 13.66 2.04 2.72
N ALA A 60 14.38 2.54 3.72
CA ALA A 60 15.42 3.53 3.54
C ALA A 60 16.61 2.98 2.72
N SER A 61 16.88 1.67 2.79
CA SER A 61 17.96 1.06 2.01
C SER A 61 17.60 0.80 0.53
N TRP A 62 16.33 0.95 0.12
CA TRP A 62 15.91 0.77 -1.27
C TRP A 62 16.14 1.99 -2.17
N THR A 63 16.71 3.06 -1.63
CA THR A 63 16.96 4.31 -2.34
C THR A 63 18.30 4.88 -1.91
N SER A 64 18.87 5.77 -2.73
CA SER A 64 20.07 6.49 -2.33
C SER A 64 19.76 7.51 -1.22
N PRO A 65 20.72 7.80 -0.31
CA PRO A 65 20.50 8.73 0.81
C PRO A 65 20.10 10.15 0.39
N ASP A 66 20.60 10.63 -0.74
CA ASP A 66 20.26 11.94 -1.31
C ASP A 66 18.80 12.02 -1.77
N GLN A 67 18.21 10.90 -2.18
CA GLN A 67 16.82 10.83 -2.63
C GLN A 67 15.82 10.58 -1.49
N LEU A 68 16.28 10.01 -0.37
CA LEU A 68 15.42 9.54 0.72
C LEU A 68 14.49 10.64 1.27
N PRO A 69 14.94 11.88 1.56
CA PRO A 69 14.06 12.93 2.10
C PRO A 69 12.89 13.26 1.17
N GLY A 70 13.17 13.38 -0.13
CA GLY A 70 12.14 13.69 -1.13
C GLY A 70 11.12 12.56 -1.28
N ARG A 71 11.57 11.30 -1.22
CA ARG A 71 10.69 10.12 -1.27
C ARG A 71 9.80 10.02 -0.04
N LEU A 72 10.35 10.23 1.15
CA LEU A 72 9.58 10.25 2.40
C LEU A 72 8.55 11.37 2.40
N ALA A 73 8.92 12.57 1.96
CA ALA A 73 7.99 13.70 1.85
C ALA A 73 6.83 13.40 0.89
N LEU A 74 7.12 12.79 -0.26
CA LEU A 74 6.10 12.40 -1.23
C LEU A 74 5.15 11.33 -0.68
N ILE A 75 5.69 10.24 -0.11
CA ILE A 75 4.89 9.17 0.48
C ILE A 75 4.05 9.71 1.64
N GLY A 76 4.64 10.55 2.50
CA GLY A 76 3.97 11.19 3.62
C GLY A 76 2.77 12.04 3.18
N ARG A 77 2.97 12.92 2.19
CA ARG A 77 1.92 13.76 1.61
C ARG A 77 0.79 12.92 1.01
N LEU A 78 1.14 11.97 0.14
CA LEU A 78 0.14 11.13 -0.52
C LEU A 78 -0.59 10.22 0.47
N GLY A 79 0.08 9.78 1.54
CA GLY A 79 -0.52 9.00 2.62
C GLY A 79 -1.43 9.84 3.52
N SER A 80 -1.09 11.10 3.80
CA SER A 80 -1.94 12.00 4.60
C SER A 80 -3.23 12.36 3.89
N ASP A 81 -3.19 12.53 2.56
CA ASP A 81 -4.37 12.85 1.73
C ASP A 81 -5.44 11.74 1.76
N LEU A 82 -5.07 10.54 2.21
CA LEU A 82 -5.95 9.39 2.34
C LEU A 82 -6.61 9.26 3.72
N ARG A 83 -6.21 10.08 4.70
CA ARG A 83 -6.79 10.06 6.05
C ARG A 83 -8.16 10.74 6.04
N VAL A 84 -9.18 10.05 6.54
CA VAL A 84 -10.51 10.65 6.79
C VAL A 84 -10.54 11.08 8.26
N ASN A 85 -10.71 12.38 8.51
CA ASN A 85 -10.71 12.97 9.87
C ASN A 85 -9.46 12.61 10.70
N GLY A 86 -8.27 12.62 10.08
CA GLY A 86 -7.00 12.31 10.75
C GLY A 86 -6.76 10.83 11.05
N ARG A 87 -7.76 9.95 10.83
CA ARG A 87 -7.65 8.51 11.00
C ARG A 87 -7.17 7.85 9.71
N PRO A 88 -6.26 6.85 9.77
CA PRO A 88 -5.96 6.05 8.59
C PRO A 88 -7.25 5.43 8.02
N PRO A 89 -7.41 5.39 6.70
CA PRO A 89 -8.59 4.83 6.04
C PRO A 89 -8.85 3.40 6.54
N ALA A 90 -10.12 3.07 6.80
CA ALA A 90 -10.51 1.82 7.43
C ALA A 90 -9.92 0.62 6.68
N SER A 91 -9.08 -0.15 7.37
CA SER A 91 -8.30 -1.25 6.82
C SER A 91 -9.11 -2.49 6.47
N ARG A 92 -10.45 -2.43 6.46
CA ARG A 92 -11.32 -3.57 6.12
C ARG A 92 -11.08 -3.97 4.67
N ILE A 93 -10.11 -4.85 4.46
CA ILE A 93 -10.07 -5.75 3.32
C ILE A 93 -11.31 -6.63 3.53
N PRO A 94 -12.35 -6.53 2.69
CA PRO A 94 -13.38 -7.54 2.72
C PRO A 94 -12.69 -8.84 2.28
N LEU A 95 -12.47 -9.73 3.24
CA LEU A 95 -12.13 -11.12 2.96
C LEU A 95 -13.43 -11.74 2.43
N ARG A 96 -13.58 -11.76 1.10
CA ARG A 96 -14.47 -12.70 0.43
C ARG A 96 -13.60 -13.73 -0.27
#